data_AF-A0A553DQ71-F1
#
_entry.id   AF-A0A553DQ71-F1
#
_cell.length_a   1.000
_cell.length_b   1.000
_cell.length_c   1.000
_cell.angle_alpha   90.00
_cell.angle_beta   90.00
_cell.angle_gamma   90.00
#
_symmetry.space_group_name_H-M   'P 1'
#
loop_
_entity.id
_entity.type
_entity.pdbx_description
1 polymer ?
#
loop_
_entity_poly.entity_id
_entity_poly.type
_entity_poly.pdbx_seq_one_letter_code
_entity_poly.pdbx_strand_id
1 'polypeptide(L)'
;MKKIILIILFFFLQFTYSQNFENVNKFRFIYSIGGSSWGKNGIYSRSKIFELTKTEIGDFKISKQIRVNKKAKGKIFSEDSIFIKTSNYKIIAKKEIENLLISLNTNKENFTEEFLKQNLTKLTKEEVFEIAKKCDQKNYFKNNYDEKADTKKKYCQIQEYKYFGEYLNIDKPNVNELEVTMDAWNKLSIITFSKEETKLYNLQFFKNCGQPISIDFIEIDKKDKTVKFIENKSSRIINLNVNLILRKILPNNTKLWDVLDLKNIRNKYIMWYLETKTYTFNN
;
A
#
# COMPACT_ATOMS: atom_id res chain seq x y z
N MET A 1 28.82 0.95 29.66
CA MET A 1 28.98 -0.20 28.75
C MET A 1 27.76 -1.12 28.69
N LYS A 2 27.19 -1.61 29.81
CA LYS A 2 25.99 -2.49 29.80
C LYS A 2 24.77 -1.92 29.06
N LYS A 3 24.50 -0.60 29.17
CA LYS A 3 23.41 0.08 28.41
C LYS A 3 23.64 0.12 26.89
N ILE A 4 24.89 0.25 26.44
CA ILE A 4 25.24 0.27 25.01
C ILE A 4 25.12 -1.14 24.42
N ILE A 5 25.56 -2.16 25.16
CA ILE A 5 25.41 -3.57 24.78
C ILE A 5 23.93 -3.95 24.65
N LEU A 6 23.05 -3.44 25.54
CA LEU A 6 21.61 -3.70 25.47
C LEU A 6 20.95 -3.06 24.24
N ILE A 7 21.37 -1.85 23.85
CA ILE A 7 20.92 -1.17 22.63
C ILE A 7 21.39 -1.94 21.39
N ILE A 8 22.65 -2.36 21.37
CA ILE A 8 23.22 -3.17 20.30
C ILE A 8 22.49 -4.52 20.18
N LEU A 9 22.20 -5.18 21.30
CA LEU A 9 21.40 -6.42 21.34
C LEU A 9 19.96 -6.19 20.86
N PHE A 10 19.33 -5.07 21.21
CA PHE A 10 18.00 -4.72 20.67
C PHE A 10 18.03 -4.52 19.15
N PHE A 11 19.07 -3.86 18.62
CA PHE A 11 19.27 -3.74 17.18
C PHE A 11 19.49 -5.12 16.53
N PHE A 12 20.32 -5.99 17.11
CA PHE A 12 20.56 -7.34 16.59
C PHE A 12 19.34 -8.28 16.73
N LEU A 13 18.52 -8.13 17.79
CA LEU A 13 17.26 -8.87 17.92
C LEU A 13 16.19 -8.42 16.92
N GLN A 14 16.22 -7.16 16.48
CA GLN A 14 15.36 -6.75 15.35
C GLN A 14 15.79 -7.43 14.04
N PHE A 15 17.08 -7.70 13.86
CA PHE A 15 17.59 -8.43 12.70
C PHE A 15 17.18 -9.91 12.70
N THR A 16 17.09 -10.59 13.85
CA THR A 16 16.73 -12.02 13.90
C THR A 16 15.27 -12.32 13.58
N TYR A 17 14.35 -11.33 13.67
CA TYR A 17 12.96 -11.50 13.22
C TYR A 17 12.72 -11.04 11.77
N SER A 18 13.66 -10.28 11.19
CA SER A 18 13.61 -9.90 9.78
C SER A 18 14.23 -11.01 8.93
N GLN A 19 13.68 -11.26 7.73
CA GLN A 19 14.37 -12.13 6.77
C GLN A 19 15.76 -11.56 6.48
N ASN A 20 16.80 -12.37 6.67
CA ASN A 20 18.14 -11.98 6.28
C ASN A 20 18.17 -11.73 4.76
N PHE A 21 18.46 -10.49 4.36
CA PHE A 21 18.55 -10.09 2.95
C PHE A 21 19.46 -11.02 2.14
N GLU A 22 20.55 -11.53 2.74
CA GLU A 22 21.49 -12.40 2.05
C GLU A 22 20.86 -13.71 1.59
N ASN A 23 19.82 -14.16 2.28
CA ASN A 23 19.10 -15.39 1.96
C ASN A 23 17.99 -15.19 0.94
N VAL A 24 17.58 -13.94 0.65
CA VAL A 24 16.47 -13.62 -0.25
C VAL A 24 16.97 -13.52 -1.69
N ASN A 25 16.44 -14.39 -2.56
CA ASN A 25 16.85 -14.46 -3.97
C ASN A 25 15.85 -13.80 -4.93
N LYS A 26 14.58 -13.72 -4.52
CA LYS A 26 13.50 -13.27 -5.40
C LYS A 26 12.36 -12.65 -4.60
N PHE A 27 11.77 -11.61 -5.17
CA PHE A 27 10.49 -11.05 -4.74
C PHE A 27 9.46 -11.26 -5.83
N ARG A 28 8.21 -11.55 -5.44
CA ARG A 28 7.06 -11.54 -6.32
C ARG A 28 5.99 -10.61 -5.76
N PHE A 29 5.66 -9.58 -6.52
CA PHE A 29 4.60 -8.63 -6.22
C PHE A 29 3.37 -9.04 -7.01
N ILE A 30 2.23 -9.26 -6.35
CA ILE A 30 0.96 -9.64 -6.96
C ILE A 30 -0.06 -8.59 -6.57
N TYR A 31 -0.30 -7.62 -7.44
CA TYR A 31 -1.37 -6.64 -7.27
C TYR A 31 -2.63 -7.14 -7.95
N SER A 32 -3.72 -7.28 -7.20
CA SER A 32 -5.01 -7.74 -7.71
C SER A 32 -6.06 -6.66 -7.55
N ILE A 33 -6.85 -6.45 -8.60
CA ILE A 33 -8.03 -5.58 -8.65
C ILE A 33 -9.26 -6.48 -8.63
N GLY A 34 -10.15 -6.27 -7.67
CA GLY A 34 -11.34 -7.11 -7.49
C GLY A 34 -11.02 -8.54 -7.04
N GLY A 35 -10.05 -8.72 -6.14
CA GLY A 35 -9.82 -10.00 -5.45
C GLY A 35 -10.65 -10.08 -4.16
N SER A 36 -11.13 -11.26 -3.75
CA SER A 36 -11.84 -11.42 -2.47
C SER A 36 -10.91 -11.83 -1.32
N SER A 37 -11.28 -11.47 -0.09
CA SER A 37 -10.75 -11.96 1.19
C SER A 37 -10.71 -13.49 1.30
N TRP A 38 -11.63 -14.18 0.61
CA TRP A 38 -11.82 -15.63 0.68
C TRP A 38 -11.00 -16.43 -0.33
N GLY A 39 -9.97 -15.83 -0.94
CA GLY A 39 -9.14 -16.49 -1.96
C GLY A 39 -9.83 -16.74 -3.30
N LYS A 40 -11.13 -16.46 -3.42
CA LYS A 40 -11.87 -16.48 -4.68
C LYS A 40 -11.82 -15.10 -5.33
N ASN A 41 -11.00 -14.96 -6.34
CA ASN A 41 -10.99 -13.75 -7.16
C ASN A 41 -12.40 -13.46 -7.73
N GLY A 42 -12.81 -12.20 -7.73
CA GLY A 42 -14.07 -11.79 -8.34
C GLY A 42 -14.12 -12.16 -9.82
N ILE A 43 -15.34 -12.26 -10.36
CA ILE A 43 -15.65 -12.73 -11.73
C ILE A 43 -14.94 -11.91 -12.84
N TYR A 44 -14.44 -10.71 -12.51
CA TYR A 44 -13.68 -9.84 -13.41
C TYR A 44 -12.32 -9.40 -12.83
N SER A 45 -11.74 -10.19 -11.92
CA SER A 45 -10.49 -9.81 -11.28
C SER A 45 -9.37 -9.66 -12.31
N ARG A 46 -8.52 -8.66 -12.10
CA ARG A 46 -7.31 -8.46 -12.89
C ARG A 46 -6.13 -8.41 -11.95
N SER A 47 -5.07 -9.12 -12.28
CA SER A 47 -3.85 -9.08 -11.49
C SER A 47 -2.67 -8.63 -12.34
N LYS A 48 -1.75 -7.89 -11.70
CA LYS A 48 -0.46 -7.53 -12.25
C LYS A 48 0.63 -8.12 -11.37
N ILE A 49 1.52 -8.90 -11.98
CA ILE A 49 2.59 -9.60 -11.30
C ILE A 49 3.92 -9.00 -11.73
N PHE A 50 4.77 -8.67 -10.77
CA PHE A 50 6.17 -8.32 -11.00
C PHE A 50 7.05 -9.31 -10.25
N GLU A 51 8.09 -9.82 -10.90
CA GLU A 51 9.12 -10.61 -10.26
C GLU A 51 10.44 -9.86 -10.31
N LEU A 52 11.08 -9.74 -9.16
CA LEU A 52 12.43 -9.18 -9.03
C LEU A 52 13.36 -10.31 -8.65
N THR A 53 14.48 -10.44 -9.35
CA THR A 53 15.51 -11.45 -9.07
C THR A 53 16.81 -10.76 -8.70
N LYS A 54 17.50 -11.31 -7.69
CA LYS A 54 18.84 -10.89 -7.29
C LYS A 54 19.82 -11.16 -8.44
N THR A 55 20.66 -10.19 -8.72
CA THR A 55 21.76 -10.26 -9.69
C THR A 55 23.02 -10.76 -9.00
N GLU A 56 24.05 -11.09 -9.76
CA GLU A 56 25.34 -11.57 -9.24
C GLU A 56 26.01 -10.55 -8.31
N ILE A 57 25.85 -9.25 -8.59
CA ILE A 57 26.38 -8.15 -7.78
C ILE A 57 25.50 -7.82 -6.55
N GLY A 58 24.44 -8.58 -6.31
CA GLY A 58 23.55 -8.42 -5.15
C GLY A 58 22.39 -7.43 -5.32
N ASP A 59 22.39 -6.61 -6.37
CA ASP A 59 21.26 -5.75 -6.75
C ASP A 59 20.08 -6.58 -7.29
N PHE A 60 18.91 -5.97 -7.43
CA PHE A 60 17.72 -6.63 -7.98
C PHE A 60 17.31 -6.01 -9.32
N LYS A 61 16.76 -6.83 -10.21
CA LYS A 61 16.13 -6.35 -11.45
C LYS A 61 14.77 -6.99 -11.61
N ILE A 62 13.84 -6.27 -12.23
CA ILE A 62 12.56 -6.87 -12.65
C ILE A 62 12.88 -7.88 -13.77
N SER A 63 12.65 -9.15 -13.51
CA SER A 63 12.86 -10.24 -14.49
C SER A 63 11.57 -10.65 -15.18
N LYS A 64 10.41 -10.34 -14.59
CA LYS A 64 9.12 -10.72 -15.14
C LYS A 64 8.06 -9.67 -14.84
N GLN A 65 7.23 -9.38 -15.85
CA GLN A 65 6.01 -8.61 -15.70
C GLN A 65 4.87 -9.32 -16.43
N ILE A 66 3.81 -9.67 -15.70
CA ILE A 66 2.65 -10.40 -16.24
C ILE A 66 1.39 -9.62 -15.89
N ARG A 67 0.47 -9.55 -16.85
CA ARG A 67 -0.92 -9.19 -16.57
C ARG A 67 -1.78 -10.44 -16.70
N VAL A 68 -2.59 -10.70 -15.68
CA VAL A 68 -3.52 -11.82 -15.63
C VAL A 68 -4.92 -11.23 -15.62
N ASN A 69 -5.78 -11.65 -16.56
CA ASN A 69 -7.18 -11.26 -16.60
C ASN A 69 -8.02 -12.51 -16.40
N LYS A 70 -8.84 -12.53 -15.34
CA LYS A 70 -9.83 -13.58 -15.15
C LYS A 70 -11.17 -13.11 -15.71
N LYS A 71 -11.86 -14.00 -16.42
CA LYS A 71 -13.21 -13.79 -16.94
C LYS A 71 -14.07 -14.98 -16.52
N ALA A 72 -15.34 -14.74 -16.22
CA ALA A 72 -16.33 -15.80 -16.20
C ALA A 72 -17.45 -15.50 -17.21
N LYS A 73 -17.84 -16.52 -17.98
CA LYS A 73 -19.00 -16.49 -18.87
C LYS A 73 -19.90 -17.68 -18.50
N GLY A 74 -21.02 -17.41 -17.83
CA GLY A 74 -21.84 -18.47 -17.23
C GLY A 74 -21.06 -19.22 -16.14
N LYS A 75 -20.98 -20.56 -16.22
CA LYS A 75 -20.22 -21.41 -15.28
C LYS A 75 -18.74 -21.59 -15.68
N ILE A 76 -18.31 -21.04 -16.81
CA ILE A 76 -16.95 -21.23 -17.34
C ILE A 76 -16.05 -20.08 -16.86
N PHE A 77 -14.97 -20.42 -16.18
CA PHE A 77 -13.91 -19.49 -15.79
C PHE A 77 -12.73 -19.63 -16.75
N SER A 78 -12.23 -18.51 -17.27
CA SER A 78 -11.04 -18.46 -18.11
C SER A 78 -10.00 -17.48 -17.55
N GLU A 79 -8.73 -17.79 -17.73
CA GLU A 79 -7.60 -16.95 -17.33
C GLU A 79 -6.71 -16.67 -18.54
N ASP A 80 -6.61 -15.38 -18.90
CA ASP A 80 -5.72 -14.92 -19.97
C ASP A 80 -4.50 -14.26 -19.31
N SER A 81 -3.29 -14.72 -19.69
CA SER A 81 -2.04 -14.11 -19.23
C SER A 81 -1.29 -13.44 -20.38
N ILE A 82 -0.81 -12.21 -20.14
CA ILE A 82 -0.06 -11.41 -21.11
C ILE A 82 1.29 -11.09 -20.49
N PHE A 83 2.36 -11.55 -21.13
CA PHE A 83 3.73 -11.20 -20.78
C PHE A 83 4.05 -9.83 -21.36
N ILE A 84 4.43 -8.90 -20.50
CA ILE A 84 4.80 -7.55 -20.91
C ILE A 84 6.31 -7.57 -21.15
N LYS A 85 6.71 -7.57 -22.43
CA LYS A 85 8.11 -7.39 -22.81
C LYS A 85 8.50 -5.95 -22.51
N THR A 86 9.48 -5.76 -21.64
CA THR A 86 10.10 -4.46 -21.39
C THR A 86 11.59 -4.62 -21.65
N SER A 87 12.14 -3.81 -22.54
CA SER A 87 13.56 -3.89 -22.92
C SER A 87 14.49 -3.37 -21.83
N ASN A 88 14.04 -2.43 -21.00
CA ASN A 88 14.86 -1.78 -19.96
C ASN A 88 14.18 -1.86 -18.59
N TYR A 89 14.37 -2.98 -17.89
CA TYR A 89 13.97 -3.04 -16.48
C TYR A 89 15.02 -2.33 -15.61
N LYS A 90 14.54 -1.44 -14.75
CA LYS A 90 15.34 -0.69 -13.79
C LYS A 90 16.12 -1.65 -12.86
N ILE A 91 17.42 -1.39 -12.69
CA ILE A 91 18.22 -2.00 -11.62
C ILE A 91 17.85 -1.30 -10.30
N ILE A 92 17.58 -2.09 -9.28
CA ILE A 92 17.18 -1.68 -7.95
C ILE A 92 18.33 -2.02 -7.01
N ALA A 93 18.93 -0.99 -6.44
CA ALA A 93 20.08 -1.14 -5.57
C ALA A 93 19.74 -2.02 -4.35
N LYS A 94 20.69 -2.86 -3.93
CA LYS A 94 20.62 -3.69 -2.70
C LYS A 94 20.01 -2.95 -1.51
N LYS A 95 20.49 -1.74 -1.23
CA LYS A 95 20.03 -0.89 -0.11
C LYS A 95 18.52 -0.60 -0.14
N GLU A 96 17.91 -0.46 -1.31
CA GLU A 96 16.47 -0.23 -1.43
C GLU A 96 15.66 -1.46 -1.02
N ILE A 97 16.17 -2.65 -1.35
CA ILE A 97 15.55 -3.92 -0.99
C ILE A 97 15.74 -4.22 0.50
N GLU A 98 16.92 -3.92 1.06
CA GLU A 98 17.15 -3.99 2.51
C GLU A 98 16.19 -3.06 3.26
N ASN A 99 16.05 -1.81 2.81
CA ASN A 99 15.11 -0.85 3.38
C ASN A 99 13.66 -1.34 3.28
N LEU A 100 13.29 -1.99 2.16
CA LEU A 100 11.97 -2.59 1.99
C LEU A 100 11.75 -3.72 3.00
N LEU A 101 12.70 -4.65 3.13
CA LEU A 101 12.59 -5.76 4.07
C LEU A 101 12.50 -5.27 5.52
N ILE A 102 13.34 -4.31 5.93
CA ILE A 102 13.27 -3.71 7.25
C ILE A 102 11.87 -3.10 7.46
N SER A 103 11.40 -2.28 6.53
CA SER A 103 10.10 -1.60 6.66
C SER A 103 8.92 -2.57 6.66
N LEU A 104 9.01 -3.67 5.91
CA LEU A 104 7.99 -4.73 5.87
C LEU A 104 7.92 -5.57 7.14
N ASN A 105 8.98 -5.62 7.95
CA ASN A 105 9.04 -6.38 9.20
C ASN A 105 8.99 -5.49 10.45
N THR A 106 8.80 -4.18 10.31
CA THR A 106 8.80 -3.23 11.43
C THR A 106 7.54 -2.38 11.43
N ASN A 107 6.79 -2.44 12.54
CA ASN A 107 5.73 -1.47 12.83
C ASN A 107 6.33 -0.09 13.08
N LYS A 108 5.77 0.95 12.45
CA LYS A 108 6.26 2.31 12.58
C LYS A 108 5.11 3.27 12.77
N GLU A 109 5.26 4.19 13.72
CA GLU A 109 4.29 5.26 13.96
C GLU A 109 4.43 6.38 12.91
N ASN A 110 4.17 6.05 11.65
CA ASN A 110 4.22 7.00 10.53
C ASN A 110 2.87 7.21 9.85
N PHE A 111 1.80 6.62 10.38
CA PHE A 111 0.43 7.03 10.05
C PHE A 111 0.05 8.25 10.90
N THR A 112 0.79 9.34 10.73
CA THR A 112 0.67 10.57 11.52
C THR A 112 0.62 11.79 10.61
N GLU A 113 0.04 12.88 11.13
CA GLU A 113 -0.07 14.14 10.40
C GLU A 113 1.30 14.68 9.98
N GLU A 114 2.28 14.64 10.88
CA GLU A 114 3.64 15.10 10.62
C GLU A 114 4.28 14.35 9.45
N PHE A 115 4.27 13.01 9.50
CA PHE A 115 4.87 12.18 8.46
C PHE A 115 4.21 12.41 7.10
N LEU A 116 2.88 12.48 7.07
CA LEU A 116 2.13 12.70 5.84
C LEU A 116 2.38 14.10 5.28
N LYS A 117 2.38 15.15 6.11
CA LYS A 117 2.70 16.52 5.67
C LYS A 117 4.12 16.63 5.09
N GLN A 118 5.10 15.94 5.67
CA GLN A 118 6.47 15.91 5.14
C GLN A 118 6.58 15.22 3.76
N ASN A 119 5.69 14.26 3.47
CA ASN A 119 5.72 13.47 2.24
C ASN A 119 4.66 13.88 1.20
N LEU A 120 3.82 14.87 1.50
CA LEU A 120 2.79 15.39 0.61
C LEU A 120 3.17 16.77 0.08
N THR A 121 2.96 16.99 -1.21
CA THR A 121 3.07 18.33 -1.79
C THR A 121 1.95 19.23 -1.25
N LYS A 122 2.27 20.51 -1.05
CA LYS A 122 1.29 21.54 -0.66
C LYS A 122 0.13 21.56 -1.66
N LEU A 123 -1.09 21.62 -1.15
CA LEU A 123 -2.32 21.62 -1.94
C LEU A 123 -2.52 22.96 -2.66
N THR A 124 -2.83 22.90 -3.95
CA THR A 124 -3.35 24.06 -4.69
C THR A 124 -4.88 24.11 -4.61
N LYS A 125 -5.48 25.28 -4.88
CA LYS A 125 -6.94 25.40 -4.94
C LYS A 125 -7.55 24.57 -6.07
N GLU A 126 -6.85 24.47 -7.18
CA GLU A 126 -7.25 23.65 -8.33
C GLU A 126 -7.29 22.17 -7.96
N GLU A 127 -6.27 21.65 -7.26
CA GLU A 127 -6.29 20.27 -6.76
C GLU A 127 -7.47 20.00 -5.83
N VAL A 128 -7.76 20.93 -4.90
CA VAL A 128 -8.90 20.82 -3.98
C VAL A 128 -10.22 20.79 -4.75
N PHE A 129 -10.38 21.67 -5.74
CA PHE A 129 -11.58 21.73 -6.57
C PHE A 129 -11.78 20.46 -7.41
N GLU A 130 -10.73 19.95 -8.05
CA GLU A 130 -10.78 18.74 -8.86
C GLU A 130 -11.12 17.50 -8.02
N ILE A 131 -10.61 17.43 -6.79
CA ILE A 131 -10.97 16.35 -5.85
C ILE A 131 -12.43 16.47 -5.44
N ALA A 132 -12.89 17.67 -5.09
CA ALA A 132 -14.30 17.90 -4.73
C ALA A 132 -15.24 17.53 -5.89
N LYS A 133 -14.88 17.87 -7.14
CA LYS A 133 -15.65 17.55 -8.33
C LYS A 133 -15.77 16.05 -8.58
N LYS A 134 -14.68 15.29 -8.39
CA LYS A 134 -14.70 13.81 -8.52
C LYS A 134 -15.64 13.13 -7.53
N CYS A 135 -16.00 13.81 -6.47
CA CYS A 135 -16.80 13.29 -5.36
C CYS A 135 -18.22 13.89 -5.33
N ASP A 136 -18.61 14.60 -6.39
CA ASP A 136 -19.88 15.35 -6.48
C ASP A 136 -20.07 16.43 -5.39
N GLN A 137 -18.98 16.85 -4.75
CA GLN A 137 -18.93 17.87 -3.71
C GLN A 137 -18.54 19.26 -4.24
N LYS A 138 -18.63 19.49 -5.56
CA LYS A 138 -18.26 20.76 -6.21
C LYS A 138 -19.05 21.97 -5.70
N ASN A 139 -20.25 21.72 -5.17
CA ASN A 139 -21.16 22.74 -4.69
C ASN A 139 -20.67 23.48 -3.43
N TYR A 140 -19.68 22.94 -2.70
CA TYR A 140 -19.08 23.63 -1.55
C TYR A 140 -18.19 24.81 -1.91
N PHE A 141 -17.83 24.95 -3.19
CA PHE A 141 -16.96 26.00 -3.70
C PHE A 141 -17.70 26.89 -4.72
N LYS A 142 -19.02 27.06 -4.56
CA LYS A 142 -19.80 27.99 -5.38
C LYS A 142 -19.26 29.41 -5.20
N ASN A 143 -18.95 30.04 -6.33
CA ASN A 143 -18.36 31.37 -6.37
C ASN A 143 -19.46 32.43 -6.56
N ASN A 144 -20.50 32.36 -5.74
CA ASN A 144 -21.55 33.37 -5.73
C ASN A 144 -21.06 34.54 -4.84
N TYR A 145 -21.44 35.78 -5.18
CA TYR A 145 -20.86 37.00 -4.58
C TYR A 145 -20.92 37.00 -3.04
N ASP A 146 -21.99 36.45 -2.47
CA ASP A 146 -22.24 36.39 -1.03
C ASP A 146 -21.43 35.31 -0.28
N GLU A 147 -20.95 34.26 -0.97
CA GLU A 147 -20.27 33.10 -0.37
C GLU A 147 -18.74 33.11 -0.57
N LYS A 148 -18.20 34.18 -1.19
CA LYS A 148 -16.79 34.26 -1.57
C LYS A 148 -15.83 34.16 -0.39
N ALA A 149 -16.19 34.76 0.75
CA ALA A 149 -15.38 34.72 1.97
C ALA A 149 -15.34 33.31 2.59
N ASP A 150 -16.49 32.62 2.62
CA ASP A 150 -16.60 31.25 3.12
C ASP A 150 -15.86 30.25 2.23
N THR A 151 -16.03 30.36 0.91
CA THR A 151 -15.29 29.57 -0.07
C THR A 151 -13.77 29.74 0.09
N LYS A 152 -13.29 30.98 0.27
CA LYS A 152 -11.87 31.26 0.53
C LYS A 152 -11.40 30.61 1.84
N LYS A 153 -12.20 30.71 2.91
CA LYS A 153 -11.91 30.10 4.21
C LYS A 153 -11.79 28.57 4.10
N LYS A 154 -12.72 27.90 3.41
CA LYS A 154 -12.68 26.45 3.16
C LYS A 154 -11.40 26.03 2.44
N TYR A 155 -11.03 26.73 1.36
CA TYR A 155 -9.76 26.48 0.67
C TYR A 155 -8.57 26.59 1.62
N CYS A 156 -8.47 27.68 2.39
CA CYS A 156 -7.37 27.88 3.34
C CYS A 156 -7.29 26.73 4.35
N GLN A 157 -8.42 26.36 4.98
CA GLN A 157 -8.45 25.31 5.99
C GLN A 157 -8.03 23.94 5.44
N ILE A 158 -8.48 23.59 4.23
CA ILE A 158 -8.08 22.35 3.56
C ILE A 158 -6.59 22.38 3.20
N GLN A 159 -6.09 23.50 2.67
CA GLN A 159 -4.68 23.65 2.28
C GLN A 159 -3.73 23.59 3.49
N GLU A 160 -4.20 24.02 4.66
CA GLU A 160 -3.49 23.94 5.94
C GLU A 160 -3.65 22.59 6.64
N TYR A 161 -4.43 21.66 6.06
CA TYR A 161 -4.76 20.35 6.64
C TYR A 161 -5.44 20.47 8.00
N LYS A 162 -6.38 21.42 8.14
CA LYS A 162 -7.15 21.57 9.38
C LYS A 162 -7.94 20.29 9.69
N TYR A 163 -7.86 19.84 10.95
CA TYR A 163 -8.47 18.58 11.43
C TYR A 163 -7.89 17.31 10.80
N PHE A 164 -6.69 17.34 10.22
CA PHE A 164 -6.14 16.16 9.57
C PHE A 164 -5.82 15.04 10.58
N GLY A 165 -5.27 15.35 11.76
CA GLY A 165 -5.13 14.38 12.84
C GLY A 165 -6.44 13.68 13.24
N GLU A 166 -7.57 14.39 13.29
CA GLU A 166 -8.88 13.78 13.57
C GLU A 166 -9.27 12.76 12.49
N TYR A 167 -9.12 13.15 11.22
CA TYR A 167 -9.36 12.26 10.09
C TYR A 167 -8.46 11.01 10.14
N LEU A 168 -7.17 11.19 10.42
CA LEU A 168 -6.22 10.08 10.49
C LEU A 168 -6.57 9.09 11.60
N ASN A 169 -7.07 9.56 12.75
CA ASN A 169 -7.52 8.67 13.82
C ASN A 169 -8.71 7.79 13.42
N ILE A 170 -9.58 8.28 12.52
CA ILE A 170 -10.72 7.53 11.98
C ILE A 170 -10.26 6.53 10.91
N ASP A 171 -9.38 6.97 10.01
CA ASP A 171 -9.00 6.21 8.82
C ASP A 171 -7.86 5.19 9.07
N LYS A 172 -7.10 5.36 10.15
CA LYS A 172 -5.99 4.46 10.52
C LYS A 172 -6.49 3.01 10.61
N PRO A 173 -5.78 2.04 10.01
CA PRO A 173 -6.13 0.64 10.17
C PRO A 173 -6.01 0.17 11.61
N ASN A 174 -6.87 -0.77 12.00
CA ASN A 174 -6.74 -1.40 13.30
C ASN A 174 -5.76 -2.58 13.19
N VAL A 175 -4.63 -2.50 13.89
CA VAL A 175 -3.67 -3.63 13.98
C VAL A 175 -4.13 -4.71 14.95
N ASN A 176 -5.13 -4.46 15.79
CA ASN A 176 -5.60 -5.42 16.79
C ASN A 176 -6.78 -6.28 16.28
N GLU A 177 -7.49 -5.83 15.26
CA GLU A 177 -8.68 -6.53 14.73
C GLU A 177 -8.46 -7.06 13.30
N LEU A 178 -9.12 -8.18 12.98
CA LEU A 178 -9.22 -8.65 11.59
C LEU A 178 -10.30 -7.84 10.88
N GLU A 179 -9.89 -7.08 9.89
CA GLU A 179 -10.82 -6.39 9.01
C GLU A 179 -11.12 -7.29 7.80
N VAL A 180 -12.36 -7.78 7.72
CA VAL A 180 -12.86 -8.61 6.62
C VAL A 180 -13.71 -7.74 5.71
N THR A 181 -13.52 -7.80 4.39
CA THR A 181 -14.55 -7.34 3.46
C THR A 181 -15.32 -8.49 2.85
N MET A 182 -16.59 -8.21 2.58
CA MET A 182 -17.52 -9.15 1.95
C MET A 182 -17.38 -9.13 0.42
N ASP A 183 -16.85 -8.04 -0.15
CA ASP A 183 -16.76 -7.82 -1.59
C ASP A 183 -15.33 -7.91 -2.16
N ALA A 184 -15.24 -7.85 -3.48
CA ALA A 184 -13.98 -7.84 -4.20
C ALA A 184 -13.22 -6.51 -3.99
N TRP A 185 -12.01 -6.57 -3.45
CA TRP A 185 -11.16 -5.41 -3.17
C TRP A 185 -9.85 -5.40 -3.97
N ASN A 186 -9.11 -4.30 -3.85
CA ASN A 186 -7.73 -4.23 -4.32
C ASN A 186 -6.79 -4.78 -3.24
N LYS A 187 -5.79 -5.57 -3.63
CA LYS A 187 -4.80 -6.16 -2.71
C LYS A 187 -3.42 -6.20 -3.37
N LEU A 188 -2.37 -6.01 -2.59
CA LEU A 188 -0.99 -6.31 -3.00
C LEU A 188 -0.43 -7.38 -2.08
N SER A 189 0.05 -8.48 -2.66
CA SER A 189 0.85 -9.47 -1.95
C SER A 189 2.29 -9.35 -2.38
N ILE A 190 3.21 -9.30 -1.42
CA ILE A 190 4.65 -9.36 -1.67
C ILE A 190 5.14 -10.69 -1.12
N ILE A 191 5.66 -11.56 -1.99
CA ILE A 191 6.21 -12.86 -1.59
C ILE A 191 7.72 -12.78 -1.70
N THR A 192 8.41 -13.09 -0.62
CA THR A 192 9.86 -13.21 -0.59
C THR A 192 10.26 -14.67 -0.62
N PHE A 193 11.10 -15.04 -1.57
CA PHE A 193 11.65 -16.38 -1.68
C PHE A 193 13.08 -16.36 -1.14
N SER A 194 13.25 -16.91 0.06
CA SER A 194 14.56 -17.14 0.67
C SER A 194 14.87 -18.63 0.79
N LYS A 195 16.13 -18.97 1.07
CA LYS A 195 16.54 -20.37 1.30
C LYS A 195 15.89 -20.98 2.55
N GLU A 196 15.64 -20.17 3.57
CA GLU A 196 15.16 -20.62 4.88
C GLU A 196 13.63 -20.59 4.96
N GLU A 197 13.03 -19.47 4.56
CA GLU A 197 11.60 -19.23 4.71
C GLU A 197 11.03 -18.44 3.54
N THR A 198 9.80 -18.76 3.14
CA THR A 198 9.03 -17.94 2.19
C THR A 198 8.01 -17.13 2.99
N LYS A 199 8.09 -15.80 2.95
CA LYS A 199 7.13 -14.91 3.62
C LYS A 199 6.18 -14.28 2.62
N LEU A 200 4.96 -14.05 3.07
CA LEU A 200 3.91 -13.33 2.36
C LEU A 200 3.55 -12.08 3.15
N TYR A 201 3.80 -10.91 2.58
CA TYR A 201 3.36 -9.64 3.13
C TYR A 201 2.06 -9.24 2.42
N ASN A 202 0.98 -9.05 3.17
CA ASN A 202 -0.31 -8.62 2.64
C ASN A 202 -0.52 -7.13 2.89
N LEU A 203 -0.78 -6.43 1.79
CA LEU A 203 -1.15 -5.02 1.75
C LEU A 203 -2.60 -4.92 1.28
N GLN A 204 -3.44 -4.22 2.05
CA GLN A 204 -4.88 -4.06 1.76
C GLN A 204 -5.19 -2.60 1.43
N PHE A 205 -6.11 -2.41 0.47
CA PHE A 205 -6.45 -1.09 -0.08
C PHE A 205 -7.88 -0.64 0.24
N PHE A 206 -8.60 -1.35 1.13
CA PHE A 206 -9.93 -0.89 1.54
C PHE A 206 -9.81 0.24 2.58
N LYS A 207 -8.80 0.19 3.46
CA LYS A 207 -8.27 1.36 4.17
C LYS A 207 -7.04 1.92 3.45
N ASN A 208 -6.71 3.19 3.70
CA ASN A 208 -5.96 4.00 2.74
C ASN A 208 -4.54 3.54 2.40
N CYS A 209 -4.16 3.89 1.16
CA CYS A 209 -2.85 3.74 0.53
C CYS A 209 -2.30 2.33 0.34
N GLY A 210 -2.97 1.24 0.71
CA GLY A 210 -2.38 -0.08 0.41
C GLY A 210 -1.15 -0.39 1.25
N GLN A 211 -1.18 -0.01 2.52
CA GLN A 211 -0.07 -0.25 3.44
C GLN A 211 -0.01 -1.72 3.90
N PRO A 212 1.15 -2.21 4.36
CA PRO A 212 1.26 -3.56 4.94
C PRO A 212 0.31 -3.68 6.11
N ILE A 213 -0.28 -4.86 6.31
CA ILE A 213 -1.13 -5.15 7.47
C ILE A 213 -0.85 -6.53 8.07
N SER A 214 -0.40 -7.52 7.30
CA SER A 214 -0.02 -8.82 7.88
C SER A 214 1.20 -9.44 7.19
N ILE A 215 1.89 -10.29 7.95
CA ILE A 215 2.93 -11.20 7.45
C ILE A 215 2.43 -12.62 7.67
N ASP A 216 2.47 -13.45 6.65
CA ASP A 216 2.20 -14.89 6.74
C ASP A 216 3.44 -15.67 6.29
N PHE A 217 3.52 -16.93 6.69
CA PHE A 217 4.52 -17.85 6.16
C PHE A 217 3.88 -18.76 5.11
N ILE A 218 4.65 -19.06 4.06
CA ILE A 218 4.26 -20.02 3.03
C ILE A 218 5.13 -21.26 3.20
N GLU A 219 4.49 -22.38 3.53
CA GLU A 219 5.11 -23.69 3.50
C GLU A 219 4.76 -24.38 2.17
N ILE A 220 5.77 -24.82 1.44
CA ILE A 220 5.60 -25.53 0.17
C ILE A 220 6.02 -26.98 0.39
N ASP A 221 5.04 -27.87 0.44
CA ASP A 221 5.30 -29.30 0.45
C ASP A 221 5.63 -29.74 -0.99
N LYS A 222 6.90 -30.06 -1.23
CA LYS A 222 7.36 -30.52 -2.54
C LYS A 222 6.89 -31.93 -2.89
N LYS A 223 6.61 -32.77 -1.89
CA LYS A 223 6.19 -34.15 -2.06
C LYS A 223 4.73 -34.21 -2.49
N ASP A 224 3.89 -33.48 -1.77
CA ASP A 224 2.43 -33.47 -2.02
C ASP A 224 2.00 -32.35 -2.98
N LYS A 225 2.94 -31.50 -3.42
CA LYS A 225 2.70 -30.30 -4.23
C LYS A 225 1.65 -29.38 -3.63
N THR A 226 1.55 -29.35 -2.30
CA THR A 226 0.62 -28.49 -1.58
C THR A 226 1.30 -27.21 -1.10
N VAL A 227 0.52 -26.13 -1.06
CA VAL A 227 0.96 -24.84 -0.52
C VAL A 227 0.09 -24.55 0.69
N LYS A 228 0.71 -24.43 1.87
CA LYS A 228 0.04 -24.08 3.11
C LYS A 228 0.41 -22.65 3.50
N PHE A 229 -0.61 -21.86 3.86
CA PHE A 229 -0.43 -20.53 4.41
C PHE A 229 -0.55 -20.64 5.94
N ILE A 230 0.51 -20.29 6.64
CA ILE A 230 0.56 -20.27 8.10
C ILE A 230 0.42 -18.82 8.53
N GLU A 231 -0.78 -18.48 9.00
CA GLU A 231 -1.12 -17.13 9.45
C GLU A 231 -0.31 -16.78 10.71
N ASN A 232 0.43 -15.68 10.68
CA ASN A 232 1.09 -15.15 11.87
C ASN A 232 0.26 -14.01 12.46
N LYS A 233 -0.69 -14.38 13.33
CA LYS A 233 -1.64 -13.47 13.97
C LYS A 233 -0.99 -12.30 14.73
N SER A 234 0.27 -12.44 15.13
CA SER A 234 1.02 -11.43 15.89
C SER A 234 1.77 -10.42 15.00
N SER A 235 1.79 -10.60 13.68
CA SER A 235 2.67 -9.85 12.77
C SER A 235 1.97 -8.73 11.99
N ARG A 236 1.06 -8.03 12.66
CA ARG A 236 0.38 -6.89 12.04
C ARG A 236 1.20 -5.62 12.16
N ILE A 237 1.33 -4.91 11.06
CA ILE A 237 2.26 -3.80 10.90
C ILE A 237 1.51 -2.64 10.25
N ILE A 238 1.83 -1.40 10.64
CA ILE A 238 1.51 -0.19 9.91
C ILE A 238 2.84 0.47 9.61
N ASN A 239 3.15 0.68 8.33
CA ASN A 239 4.38 1.34 7.93
C ASN A 239 4.28 1.97 6.54
N LEU A 240 3.93 3.25 6.48
CA LEU A 240 3.80 4.01 5.23
C LEU A 240 5.13 4.21 4.48
N ASN A 241 6.30 3.95 5.08
CA ASN A 241 7.56 3.95 4.34
C ASN A 241 7.59 2.88 3.25
N VAL A 242 6.88 1.76 3.46
CA VAL A 242 6.78 0.70 2.45
C VAL A 242 6.21 1.27 1.15
N ASN A 243 5.17 2.08 1.21
CA ASN A 243 4.58 2.75 0.05
C ASN A 243 5.60 3.59 -0.74
N LEU A 244 6.40 4.39 -0.03
CA LEU A 244 7.40 5.26 -0.63
C LEU A 244 8.48 4.43 -1.34
N ILE A 245 8.97 3.37 -0.69
CA ILE A 245 9.98 2.48 -1.27
C ILE A 245 9.40 1.73 -2.47
N LEU A 246 8.18 1.20 -2.37
CA LEU A 246 7.52 0.49 -3.46
C LEU A 246 7.34 1.38 -4.71
N ARG A 247 6.98 2.66 -4.55
CA ARG A 247 6.89 3.62 -5.67
C ARG A 247 8.23 3.93 -6.32
N LYS A 248 9.34 3.76 -5.59
CA LYS A 248 10.70 3.96 -6.11
C LYS A 248 11.19 2.75 -6.90
N ILE A 249 10.82 1.53 -6.50
CA ILE A 249 11.32 0.30 -7.12
C ILE A 249 10.40 -0.26 -8.21
N LEU A 250 9.09 -0.03 -8.12
CA LEU A 250 8.12 -0.54 -9.09
C LEU A 250 7.92 0.44 -10.26
N PRO A 251 7.51 -0.06 -11.46
CA PRO A 251 7.28 0.82 -12.60
C PRO A 251 6.15 1.83 -12.35
N ASN A 252 6.38 3.09 -12.75
CA ASN A 252 5.49 4.22 -12.48
C ASN A 252 4.26 4.30 -13.40
N ASN A 253 4.31 3.65 -14.57
CA ASN A 253 3.22 3.62 -15.54
C ASN A 253 2.14 2.57 -15.20
N THR A 254 1.90 2.30 -13.92
CA THR A 254 1.10 1.16 -13.48
C THR A 254 0.06 1.58 -12.46
N LYS A 255 -1.12 0.95 -12.53
CA LYS A 255 -2.18 1.24 -11.55
C LYS A 255 -1.74 1.01 -10.12
N LEU A 256 -0.85 0.03 -9.89
CA LEU A 256 -0.24 -0.23 -8.59
C LEU A 256 0.52 0.99 -8.07
N TRP A 257 1.29 1.68 -8.92
CA TRP A 257 2.02 2.87 -8.53
C TRP A 257 1.10 4.01 -8.09
N ASP A 258 -0.04 4.19 -8.78
CA ASP A 258 -1.04 5.20 -8.42
C ASP A 258 -1.68 4.91 -7.05
N VAL A 259 -2.04 3.65 -6.79
CA VAL A 259 -2.73 3.30 -5.54
C VAL A 259 -1.81 3.31 -4.31
N LEU A 260 -0.50 3.19 -4.52
CA LEU A 260 0.51 3.32 -3.48
C LEU A 260 0.81 4.78 -3.11
N ASP A 261 0.31 5.76 -3.88
CA ASP A 261 0.57 7.19 -3.63
C ASP A 261 -0.10 7.66 -2.35
N LEU A 262 0.68 8.28 -1.44
CA LEU A 262 0.18 8.87 -0.21
C LEU A 262 -0.85 9.98 -0.45
N LYS A 263 -0.89 10.57 -1.66
CA LYS A 263 -1.95 11.49 -2.07
C LYS A 263 -3.35 10.89 -1.97
N ASN A 264 -3.50 9.56 -1.96
CA ASN A 264 -4.80 8.93 -1.76
C ASN A 264 -5.38 9.18 -0.35
N ILE A 265 -4.53 9.24 0.69
CA ILE A 265 -4.94 9.65 2.06
C ILE A 265 -5.41 11.11 2.04
N ARG A 266 -4.63 12.00 1.40
CA ARG A 266 -4.97 13.43 1.25
C ARG A 266 -6.31 13.63 0.54
N ASN A 267 -6.55 12.91 -0.55
CA ASN A 267 -7.77 13.06 -1.33
C ASN A 267 -9.01 12.65 -0.51
N LYS A 268 -8.93 11.56 0.24
CA LYS A 268 -10.01 11.12 1.13
C LYS A 268 -10.18 12.03 2.36
N TYR A 269 -9.10 12.63 2.88
CA TYR A 269 -9.21 13.70 3.88
C TYR A 269 -10.04 14.88 3.36
N ILE A 270 -9.80 15.33 2.13
CA ILE A 270 -10.55 16.44 1.53
C ILE A 270 -12.03 16.07 1.43
N MET A 271 -12.35 14.84 1.00
CA MET A 271 -13.74 14.35 0.98
C MET A 271 -14.38 14.39 2.36
N TRP A 272 -13.73 13.77 3.35
CA TRP A 272 -14.22 13.73 4.73
C TRP A 272 -14.42 15.13 5.31
N TYR A 273 -13.49 16.05 5.07
CA TYR A 273 -13.59 17.42 5.55
C TYR A 273 -14.83 18.12 4.94
N LEU A 274 -15.07 17.96 3.64
CA LEU A 274 -16.24 18.53 2.97
C LEU A 274 -17.55 17.89 3.44
N GLU A 275 -17.55 16.59 3.74
CA GLU A 275 -18.76 15.90 4.21
C GLU A 275 -19.09 16.21 5.67
N THR A 276 -18.08 16.37 6.52
CA THR A 276 -18.28 16.39 7.98
C THR A 276 -18.02 17.73 8.64
N LYS A 277 -17.18 18.59 8.04
CA LYS A 277 -16.78 19.88 8.63
C LYS A 277 -17.39 21.08 7.93
N THR A 278 -17.98 20.90 6.74
CA THR A 278 -18.68 21.99 6.03
C THR A 278 -20.21 21.89 6.06
N TYR A 279 -20.79 20.76 6.48
CA TYR A 279 -22.25 20.60 6.62
C TYR A 279 -22.83 21.35 7.83
N THR A 280 -22.02 21.63 8.86
CA THR A 280 -22.46 22.25 10.12
C THR A 280 -22.70 23.77 10.07
N PHE A 281 -22.62 24.40 8.89
CA PHE A 281 -22.85 25.84 8.74
C PHE A 281 -24.21 26.22 8.14
N ASN A 282 -25.09 25.25 7.87
CA ASN A 282 -26.38 25.47 7.21
C ASN A 282 -27.62 25.07 8.04
N ASN A 283 -27.51 24.94 9.37
CA ASN A 283 -28.68 24.86 10.26
C ASN A 283 -28.65 25.99 11.29
#